data_AF-A0AAD1S7W5-F1
#
_entry.id   AF-A0AAD1S7W5-F1
#
_cell.length_a   1.000
_cell.length_b   1.000
_cell.length_c   1.000
_cell.angle_alpha   90.00
_cell.angle_beta   90.00
_cell.angle_gamma   90.00
#
_symmetry.space_group_name_H-M   'P 1'
#
loop_
_entity.id
_entity.type
_entity.pdbx_description
1 polymer ?
#
loop_
_entity_poly.entity_id
_entity_poly.type
_entity_poly.pdbx_seq_one_letter_code
_entity_poly.pdbx_strand_id
1 'polypeptide(L)'
;MESRMMDAEDHSCQNNLRIRRVTETVSMAELPTYIHGLLKTLAPEAPPDMLLLDRVHQVPKPAFLAATVARDVLLRAHYYHIKEMILRNSKLGTDMLTEYTNVKIFTDMSVATMRRCCSFQPPLRHLRRTT
;
A
#
# COMPACT_ATOMS: atom_id res chain seq x y z
N MET A 1 11.95 -26.15 -3.24
CA MET A 1 12.84 -24.96 -3.19
C MET A 1 12.03 -23.68 -3.35
N GLU A 2 11.12 -23.64 -4.33
CA GLU A 2 10.23 -22.51 -4.60
C GLU A 2 9.42 -22.01 -3.40
N SER A 3 8.82 -22.91 -2.59
CA SER A 3 8.05 -22.50 -1.40
C SER A 3 8.87 -21.66 -0.41
N ARG A 4 10.12 -22.05 -0.14
CA ARG A 4 10.98 -21.33 0.80
C ARG A 4 11.38 -19.94 0.27
N MET A 5 11.53 -19.82 -1.05
CA MET A 5 11.83 -18.52 -1.68
C MET A 5 10.62 -17.59 -1.61
N MET A 6 9.42 -18.11 -1.86
CA MET A 6 8.17 -17.35 -1.73
C MET A 6 7.96 -16.85 -0.31
N ASP A 7 8.16 -17.71 0.69
CA ASP A 7 7.99 -17.35 2.09
C ASP A 7 8.98 -16.24 2.51
N ALA A 8 10.22 -16.30 2.00
CA ALA A 8 11.23 -15.27 2.24
C ALA A 8 10.87 -13.92 1.58
N GLU A 9 10.33 -13.95 0.34
CA GLU A 9 9.85 -12.74 -0.34
C GLU A 9 8.68 -12.10 0.41
N ASP A 10 7.69 -12.89 0.82
CA ASP A 10 6.54 -12.39 1.56
C ASP A 10 6.94 -11.83 2.93
N HIS A 11 7.89 -12.46 3.62
CA HIS A 11 8.46 -11.92 4.87
C HIS A 11 9.18 -10.58 4.63
N SER A 12 9.88 -10.43 3.50
CA SER A 12 10.53 -9.18 3.13
C SER A 12 9.51 -8.06 2.80
N CYS A 13 8.38 -8.43 2.17
CA CYS A 13 7.30 -7.52 1.80
C CYS A 13 6.29 -7.25 2.92
N GLN A 14 6.36 -7.97 4.04
CA GLN A 14 5.35 -7.92 5.10
C GLN A 14 5.07 -6.51 5.63
N ASN A 15 6.11 -5.67 5.71
CA ASN A 15 6.00 -4.29 6.18
C ASN A 15 5.76 -3.26 5.07
N ASN A 16 5.68 -3.71 3.82
CA ASN A 16 5.54 -2.83 2.68
C ASN A 16 4.07 -2.47 2.43
N LEU A 17 3.87 -1.22 2.01
CA LEU A 17 2.61 -0.69 1.53
C LEU A 17 2.79 -0.14 0.13
N ARG A 18 1.79 -0.40 -0.70
CA ARG A 18 1.73 0.10 -2.06
C ARG A 18 0.58 1.09 -2.18
N ILE A 19 0.90 2.29 -2.61
CA ILE A 19 -0.05 3.38 -2.77
C ILE A 19 -0.23 3.66 -4.26
N ARG A 20 -1.49 3.71 -4.70
CA ARG A 20 -1.86 4.03 -6.07
C ARG A 20 -2.53 5.40 -6.15
N ARG A 21 -2.40 6.04 -7.32
CA ARG A 21 -3.03 7.33 -7.65
C ARG A 21 -2.50 8.50 -6.83
N VAL A 22 -1.23 8.43 -6.39
CA VAL A 22 -0.52 9.63 -5.94
C VAL A 22 -0.31 10.52 -7.17
N THR A 23 -0.65 11.81 -7.07
CA THR A 23 -0.53 12.73 -8.19
C THR A 23 0.93 12.87 -8.62
N GLU A 24 1.21 12.82 -9.92
CA GLU A 24 2.60 12.95 -10.44
C GLU A 24 3.18 14.36 -10.23
N THR A 25 2.36 15.32 -9.78
CA THR A 25 2.80 16.65 -9.35
C THR A 25 3.72 16.60 -8.12
N VAL A 26 3.65 15.54 -7.31
CA VAL A 26 4.50 15.37 -6.14
C VAL A 26 5.90 14.95 -6.60
N SER A 27 6.88 15.83 -6.41
CA SER A 27 8.27 15.53 -6.72
C SER A 27 8.83 14.47 -5.77
N MET A 28 9.94 13.82 -6.16
CA MET A 28 10.61 12.84 -5.29
C MET A 28 11.11 13.45 -3.97
N ALA A 29 11.42 14.75 -3.96
CA ALA A 29 11.86 15.46 -2.76
C ALA A 29 10.69 15.71 -1.78
N GLU A 30 9.49 15.95 -2.31
CA GLU A 30 8.28 16.22 -1.51
C GLU A 30 7.56 14.94 -1.09
N LEU A 31 7.84 13.82 -1.77
CA LEU A 31 7.17 12.54 -1.56
C LEU A 31 7.20 12.07 -0.10
N PRO A 32 8.31 12.10 0.65
CA PRO A 32 8.31 11.70 2.06
C PRO A 32 7.34 12.54 2.90
N THR A 33 7.32 13.86 2.70
CA THR A 33 6.44 14.80 3.42
C THR A 33 4.98 14.54 3.09
N TYR A 34 4.65 14.37 1.81
CA TYR A 34 3.30 14.04 1.34
C TYR A 34 2.81 12.72 1.95
N ILE A 35 3.66 11.70 1.94
CA ILE A 35 3.32 10.40 2.54
C ILE A 35 3.14 10.54 4.05
N HIS A 36 4.01 11.25 4.77
CA HIS A 36 3.80 11.48 6.21
C HIS A 36 2.47 12.18 6.52
N GLY A 37 2.06 13.17 5.71
CA GLY A 37 0.75 13.81 5.83
C GLY A 37 -0.39 12.81 5.68
N LEU A 38 -0.36 12.02 4.61
CA LEU A 38 -1.32 10.95 4.36
C LEU A 38 -1.40 9.95 5.53
N LEU A 39 -0.26 9.46 6.03
CA LEU A 39 -0.27 8.47 7.12
C LEU A 39 -0.80 9.05 8.43
N LYS A 40 -0.52 10.33 8.74
CA LYS A 40 -1.12 11.00 9.89
C LYS A 40 -2.64 11.07 9.80
N THR A 41 -3.20 11.31 8.61
CA THR A 41 -4.66 11.32 8.42
C THR A 41 -5.29 9.94 8.61
N LEU A 42 -4.57 8.88 8.23
CA LEU A 42 -5.05 7.50 8.34
C LEU A 42 -4.80 6.89 9.71
N ALA A 43 -3.87 7.43 10.48
CA ALA A 43 -3.46 6.93 11.78
C ALA A 43 -3.33 8.10 12.78
N PRO A 44 -4.43 8.83 13.07
CA PRO A 44 -4.37 10.00 13.95
C PRO A 44 -4.04 9.64 15.40
N GLU A 45 -4.33 8.40 15.81
CA GLU A 45 -4.01 7.87 17.14
C GLU A 45 -2.56 7.40 17.26
N ALA A 46 -1.82 7.27 16.15
CA ALA A 46 -0.43 6.86 16.19
C ALA A 46 0.46 7.98 16.75
N PRO A 47 1.32 7.68 17.73
CA PRO A 47 2.37 8.60 18.14
C PRO A 47 3.25 9.00 16.93
N PRO A 48 3.68 10.27 16.81
CA PRO A 48 4.48 10.74 15.67
C PRO A 48 5.79 9.97 15.50
N ASP A 49 6.40 9.51 16.59
CA ASP A 49 7.59 8.68 16.66
C ASP A 49 7.35 7.23 16.19
N MET A 50 6.10 6.80 16.04
CA MET A 50 5.75 5.49 15.49
C MET A 50 5.42 5.53 14.00
N LEU A 51 5.21 6.71 13.40
CA LEU A 51 4.98 6.86 11.96
C LEU A 51 6.30 6.86 11.15
N LEU A 52 7.28 6.04 11.54
CA LEU A 52 8.58 5.95 10.88
C LEU A 52 8.52 5.10 9.61
N LEU A 53 9.22 5.59 8.59
CA LEU A 53 9.33 4.96 7.29
C LEU A 53 10.79 4.57 7.04
N ASP A 54 11.04 3.29 6.79
CA ASP A 54 12.37 2.82 6.43
C ASP A 54 12.72 3.29 5.01
N ARG A 55 11.73 3.27 4.11
CA ARG A 55 11.90 3.58 2.67
C ARG A 55 10.60 4.13 2.09
N VAL A 56 10.73 5.07 1.15
CA VAL A 56 9.64 5.60 0.32
C VAL A 56 10.19 5.93 -1.06
N HIS A 57 9.58 5.39 -2.12
CA HIS A 57 9.98 5.72 -3.50
C HIS A 57 8.84 5.42 -4.48
N GLN A 58 8.88 6.04 -5.66
CA GLN A 58 7.98 5.65 -6.75
C GLN A 58 8.53 4.44 -7.49
N VAL A 59 7.64 3.50 -7.81
CA VAL A 59 7.96 2.31 -8.60
C VAL A 59 8.16 2.73 -10.06
N PRO A 60 9.21 2.23 -10.74
CA PRO A 60 9.39 2.45 -12.16
C PRO A 60 8.14 2.02 -12.96
N LYS A 61 7.74 2.87 -13.91
CA LYS A 61 6.61 2.59 -14.79
C LYS A 61 7.07 1.60 -15.87
N PRO A 62 6.36 0.48 -16.11
CA PRO A 62 6.60 -0.35 -17.27
C PRO A 62 6.43 0.44 -18.57
N ALA A 63 7.28 0.20 -19.56
CA ALA A 63 7.29 0.96 -20.81
C ALA A 63 5.97 0.90 -21.60
N PHE A 64 5.14 -0.13 -21.39
CA PHE A 64 3.85 -0.29 -22.05
C PHE A 64 2.72 0.57 -21.44
N LEU A 65 2.91 1.18 -20.27
CA LEU A 65 1.91 2.04 -19.66
C LEU A 65 2.05 3.48 -20.16
N ALA A 66 0.91 4.12 -20.40
CA ALA A 66 0.88 5.51 -20.82
C ALA A 66 1.54 6.44 -19.79
N ALA A 67 2.23 7.48 -20.28
CA ALA A 67 2.87 8.48 -19.43
C ALA A 67 1.87 9.15 -18.47
N THR A 68 0.59 9.23 -18.84
CA THR A 68 -0.49 9.83 -18.04
C THR A 68 -0.92 9.02 -16.82
N VAL A 69 -0.57 7.73 -16.73
CA VAL A 69 -0.97 6.88 -15.60
C VAL A 69 -0.04 7.14 -14.42
N ALA A 70 -0.55 7.63 -13.29
CA ALA A 70 0.28 7.88 -12.11
C ALA A 70 1.10 6.65 -11.67
N ARG A 71 2.38 6.88 -11.32
CA ARG A 71 3.26 5.85 -10.74
C ARG A 71 2.75 5.42 -9.37
N ASP A 72 2.91 4.13 -9.08
CA ASP A 72 2.67 3.61 -7.73
C ASP A 72 3.82 4.04 -6.81
N VAL A 73 3.51 4.30 -5.55
CA VAL A 73 4.50 4.55 -4.50
C VAL A 73 4.62 3.28 -3.66
N LEU A 74 5.85 2.84 -3.44
CA LEU A 74 6.18 1.76 -2.53
C LEU A 74 6.85 2.35 -1.30
N LEU A 75 6.34 2.00 -0.13
CA LEU A 75 6.91 2.39 1.15
C LEU A 75 7.01 1.21 2.09
N ARG A 76 7.92 1.29 3.06
CA ARG A 76 8.07 0.31 4.12
C ARG A 76 7.88 1.00 5.46
N ALA A 77 6.85 0.57 6.19
CA ALA A 77 6.65 1.01 7.56
C ALA A 77 7.68 0.35 8.46
N HIS A 78 8.26 1.11 9.39
CA HIS A 78 9.19 0.55 10.37
C HIS A 78 8.47 -0.48 11.26
N TYR A 79 7.29 -0.12 11.77
CA TYR A 79 6.49 -0.97 12.65
C TYR A 79 5.34 -1.67 11.92
N TYR A 80 5.28 -2.99 12.04
CA TYR A 80 4.23 -3.82 11.42
C TYR A 80 2.81 -3.47 11.89
N HIS A 81 2.62 -3.19 13.19
CA HIS A 81 1.30 -2.87 13.74
C HIS A 81 0.75 -1.54 13.17
N ILE A 82 1.62 -0.55 12.95
CA ILE A 82 1.26 0.72 12.31
C ILE A 82 0.80 0.49 10.88
N LYS A 83 1.50 -0.37 10.13
CA LYS A 83 1.10 -0.77 8.78
C LYS A 83 -0.33 -1.36 8.75
N GLU A 84 -0.62 -2.30 9.64
CA GLU A 84 -1.94 -2.94 9.72
C GLU A 84 -3.04 -1.95 10.12
N MET A 85 -2.76 -1.02 11.03
CA MET A 85 -3.67 0.04 11.40
C MET A 85 -4.00 0.96 10.20
N ILE A 86 -2.98 1.40 9.46
CA ILE A 86 -3.15 2.22 8.25
C ILE A 86 -4.01 1.49 7.21
N LEU A 87 -3.74 0.20 6.98
CA LEU A 87 -4.53 -0.62 6.05
C LEU A 87 -5.98 -0.76 6.51
N ARG A 88 -6.22 -0.97 7.80
CA ARG A 88 -7.57 -1.06 8.37
C ARG A 88 -8.32 0.25 8.17
N ASN A 89 -7.73 1.37 8.57
CA ASN A 89 -8.35 2.69 8.51
C ASN A 89 -8.61 3.15 7.08
N SER A 90 -7.73 2.79 6.13
CA SER A 90 -7.94 3.03 4.70
C SER A 90 -9.16 2.29 4.14
N LYS A 91 -9.49 1.11 4.68
CA LYS A 91 -10.65 0.30 4.22
C LYS A 91 -11.96 0.72 4.88
N LEU A 92 -11.90 1.19 6.13
CA LEU A 92 -13.05 1.68 6.87
C LEU A 92 -13.57 3.04 6.37
N GLY A 93 -12.85 3.67 5.43
CA GLY A 93 -13.27 4.94 4.85
C GLY A 93 -13.08 6.10 5.82
N THR A 94 -11.94 6.13 6.50
CA THR A 94 -11.54 7.30 7.32
C THR A 94 -11.63 8.56 6.46
N ASP A 95 -12.15 9.65 7.02
CA ASP A 95 -12.26 10.94 6.35
C ASP A 95 -10.86 11.43 5.94
N MET A 96 -10.49 11.13 4.70
CA MET A 96 -9.26 11.59 4.10
C MET A 96 -9.42 13.04 3.66
N LEU A 97 -8.36 13.84 3.82
CA LEU A 97 -8.33 15.19 3.26
C LEU A 97 -8.58 15.13 1.74
N THR A 98 -9.11 16.22 1.18
CA THR A 98 -9.50 16.32 -0.24
C THR A 98 -8.35 15.95 -1.19
N GLU A 99 -7.11 16.22 -0.79
CA GLU A 99 -5.89 15.88 -1.53
C GLU A 99 -5.57 14.37 -1.58
N TYR A 100 -6.13 13.58 -0.66
CA TYR A 100 -5.91 12.14 -0.53
C TYR A 100 -7.12 11.29 -0.95
N THR A 101 -8.28 11.89 -1.24
CA THR A 101 -9.55 11.17 -1.48
C THR A 101 -9.46 10.11 -2.58
N ASN A 102 -8.62 10.32 -3.60
CA ASN A 102 -8.47 9.39 -4.72
C ASN A 102 -7.40 8.31 -4.51
N VAL A 103 -6.64 8.41 -3.42
CA VAL A 103 -5.52 7.52 -3.12
C VAL A 103 -6.05 6.16 -2.66
N LYS A 104 -5.42 5.09 -3.13
CA LYS A 104 -5.73 3.73 -2.69
C LYS A 104 -4.50 3.05 -2.13
N ILE A 105 -4.64 2.45 -0.96
CA ILE A 105 -3.55 1.78 -0.24
C ILE A 105 -3.79 0.27 -0.26
N PHE A 106 -2.72 -0.46 -0.56
CA PHE A 106 -2.72 -1.91 -0.63
C PHE A 106 -1.53 -2.46 0.15
N THR A 107 -1.67 -3.70 0.62
CA THR A 107 -0.51 -4.48 1.03
C THR A 107 0.32 -4.81 -0.20
N ASP A 108 1.64 -4.72 -0.06
CA ASP A 108 2.55 -5.34 -1.01
C ASP A 108 2.53 -6.85 -0.79
N MET A 109 2.64 -7.63 -1.86
CA MET A 109 2.63 -9.09 -1.81
C MET A 109 3.54 -9.63 -2.91
N SER A 110 4.16 -10.79 -2.68
CA SER A 110 4.85 -11.50 -3.74
C SER A 110 3.89 -11.83 -4.89
N VAL A 111 4.44 -11.98 -6.10
CA VAL A 111 3.65 -12.33 -7.29
C VAL A 111 2.92 -13.66 -7.10
N ALA A 112 3.56 -14.61 -6.43
CA ALA A 112 2.98 -15.92 -6.19
C ALA A 112 1.79 -15.84 -5.21
N THR A 113 1.92 -15.06 -4.13
CA THR A 113 0.81 -14.82 -3.19
C THR A 113 -0.32 -14.04 -3.84
N MET A 114 -0.01 -13.03 -4.67
CA MET A 114 -1.00 -12.33 -5.48
C MET A 114 -1.79 -13.29 -6.39
N ARG A 115 -1.10 -14.18 -7.12
CA ARG A 115 -1.76 -15.18 -7.99
C ARG A 115 -2.69 -16.10 -7.20
N ARG A 116 -2.27 -16.57 -6.02
CA ARG A 116 -3.11 -17.36 -5.11
C ARG A 116 -4.34 -16.55 -4.68
N CYS A 117 -4.18 -15.31 -4.23
CA CYS A 117 -5.32 -14.46 -3.85
C CYS A 117 -6.30 -14.25 -5.02
N CYS A 118 -5.80 -14.07 -6.25
CA CYS A 118 -6.66 -13.97 -7.44
C CYS A 118 -7.43 -15.26 -7.72
N SER A 119 -6.81 -16.44 -7.57
CA SER A 119 -7.52 -17.71 -7.77
C SER A 119 -8.62 -17.96 -6.73
N PHE A 120 -8.52 -17.36 -5.55
CA PHE A 120 -9.55 -17.44 -4.49
C PHE A 120 -10.67 -16.40 -4.61
N GLN A 121 -10.59 -15.42 -5.53
CA GLN A 121 -11.65 -14.42 -5.68
C GLN A 121 -13.01 -14.99 -6.12
N PRO A 122 -13.10 -15.91 -7.12
CA PRO A 122 -14.40 -16.42 -7.56
C PRO A 122 -15.17 -17.13 -6.42
N PRO A 123 -14.57 -18.06 -5.64
CA PRO A 123 -15.24 -18.67 -4.49
C PRO A 123 -15.71 -17.66 -3.44
N LEU A 124 -14.87 -16.67 -3.11
CA LEU A 124 -15.21 -15.64 -2.11
C LEU A 124 -16.39 -14.77 -2.52
N ARG A 125 -16.57 -14.51 -3.83
CA ARG A 125 -17.73 -13.76 -4.34
C ARG A 125 -19.04 -14.51 -4.13
N HIS A 126 -19.03 -15.84 -4.22
CA HIS A 126 -20.24 -16.65 -3.98
C HIS A 126 -20.64 -16.61 -2.51
N LEU A 127 -19.67 -16.74 -1.59
CA LEU A 127 -19.93 -16.72 -0.14
C LEU A 127 -20.46 -15.36 0.36
N ARG A 128 -20.02 -14.25 -0.24
CA ARG A 128 -20.47 -12.89 0.11
C ARG A 128 -21.87 -12.54 -0.41
N ARG A 129 -22.43 -13.32 -1.34
CA ARG A 129 -23.78 -13.10 -1.90
C ARG A 129 -24.87 -13.84 -1.14
N THR A 130 -24.49 -14.83 -0.34
CA THR A 130 -25.40 -15.69 0.44
C THR A 130 -25.63 -15.19 1.87
N THR A 131 -24.99 -14.09 2.25
CA THR A 131 -25.14 -13.36 3.53
C THR A 131 -25.64 -11.96 3.25
#